data_AF-A0A7J2HUF8-F1
#
_entry.id   AF-A0A7J2HUF8-F1
#
_cell.length_a   1.000
_cell.length_b   1.000
_cell.length_c   1.000
_cell.angle_alpha   90.00
_cell.angle_beta   90.00
_cell.angle_gamma   90.00
#
_symmetry.space_group_name_H-M   'P 1'
#
loop_
_entity.id
_entity.type
_entity.pdbx_description
1 polymer ?
#
loop_
_entity_poly.entity_id
_entity_poly.type
_entity_poly.pdbx_seq_one_letter_code
_entity_poly.pdbx_strand_id
1 'polypeptide(L)'
;MNSSGLEEVLEDVRKLMKNPEVRRLVESRIASFRRLRGASSEDIFMELAFCVLAANFTASRSLEIVEKLGDKLMTLDRSEIARELRRLGHRYPEARARYLVEAREKLGEIIKAIEEIEDEHRLRRWLVENVPGLGFKEAS
;
A
#
# COMPACT_ATOMS: atom_id res chain seq x y z
N MET A 1 -5.69 -30.87 9.55
CA MET A 1 -6.00 -29.91 8.46
C MET A 1 -6.67 -30.71 7.35
N ASN A 2 -7.86 -30.31 6.89
CA ASN A 2 -8.62 -31.07 5.91
C ASN A 2 -7.93 -30.97 4.54
N SER A 3 -7.25 -32.04 4.11
CA SER A 3 -6.50 -32.11 2.84
C SER A 3 -7.36 -31.76 1.62
N SER A 4 -8.67 -32.07 1.68
CA SER A 4 -9.63 -31.80 0.61
C SER A 4 -9.83 -30.30 0.31
N GLY A 5 -9.80 -29.43 1.33
CA GLY A 5 -9.97 -27.98 1.10
C GLY A 5 -8.74 -27.32 0.49
N LEU A 6 -7.54 -27.82 0.82
CA LEU A 6 -6.31 -27.35 0.20
C LEU A 6 -6.23 -27.78 -1.28
N GLU A 7 -6.62 -29.01 -1.58
CA GLU A 7 -6.65 -29.53 -2.96
C GLU A 7 -7.60 -28.72 -3.85
N GLU A 8 -8.77 -28.36 -3.34
CA GLU A 8 -9.74 -27.52 -4.05
C GLU A 8 -9.16 -26.13 -4.40
N VAL A 9 -8.56 -25.45 -3.41
CA VAL A 9 -7.90 -24.14 -3.62
C VAL A 9 -6.77 -24.25 -4.65
N LEU A 10 -5.95 -25.31 -4.59
CA LEU A 10 -4.87 -25.53 -5.55
C LEU A 10 -5.40 -25.74 -6.97
N GLU A 11 -6.54 -26.42 -7.11
CA GLU A 11 -7.18 -26.61 -8.41
C GLU A 11 -7.69 -25.29 -8.99
N ASP A 12 -8.36 -24.47 -8.19
CA ASP A 12 -8.86 -23.16 -8.59
C ASP A 12 -7.74 -22.20 -9.00
N VAL A 13 -6.65 -22.15 -8.22
CA VAL A 13 -5.47 -21.35 -8.58
C VAL A 13 -4.88 -21.84 -9.91
N ARG A 14 -4.76 -23.15 -10.13
CA ARG A 14 -4.28 -23.70 -11.41
C ARG A 14 -5.19 -23.34 -12.58
N LYS A 15 -6.51 -23.32 -12.40
CA LYS A 15 -7.47 -22.87 -13.42
C LYS A 15 -7.27 -21.38 -13.75
N LEU A 16 -7.14 -20.53 -12.73
CA LEU A 16 -6.89 -19.10 -12.90
C LEU A 16 -5.55 -18.83 -13.62
N MET A 17 -4.48 -19.55 -13.26
CA MET A 17 -3.17 -19.43 -13.91
C MET A 17 -3.18 -19.80 -15.40
N LYS A 18 -4.07 -20.71 -15.81
CA LYS A 18 -4.23 -21.10 -17.22
C LYS A 18 -5.04 -20.09 -18.03
N ASN A 19 -5.82 -19.21 -17.38
CA ASN A 19 -6.57 -18.16 -18.06
C ASN A 19 -5.60 -17.04 -18.53
N PRO A 20 -5.44 -16.81 -19.85
CA PRO A 20 -4.49 -15.81 -20.36
C PRO A 20 -4.81 -14.38 -19.94
N GLU A 21 -6.08 -14.03 -19.75
CA GLU A 21 -6.51 -12.69 -19.33
C GLU A 21 -6.12 -12.42 -17.87
N VAL A 22 -6.43 -13.37 -16.98
CA VAL A 22 -6.04 -13.30 -15.56
C VAL A 22 -4.52 -13.26 -15.42
N ARG A 23 -3.81 -14.12 -16.16
CA ARG A 23 -2.36 -14.17 -16.16
C ARG A 23 -1.75 -12.84 -16.58
N ARG A 24 -2.21 -12.26 -17.69
CA ARG A 24 -1.73 -10.96 -18.19
C ARG A 24 -2.00 -9.84 -17.18
N LEU A 25 -3.17 -9.86 -16.54
CA LEU A 25 -3.53 -8.87 -15.51
C LEU A 25 -2.58 -8.94 -14.31
N VAL A 26 -2.32 -10.16 -13.79
CA VAL A 26 -1.41 -10.38 -12.65
C VAL A 26 0.04 -10.02 -13.02
N GLU A 27 0.54 -10.48 -14.17
CA GLU A 27 1.90 -10.18 -14.63
C GLU A 27 2.11 -8.68 -14.84
N SER A 28 1.12 -7.97 -15.40
CA SER A 28 1.16 -6.51 -15.56
C SER A 28 1.22 -5.78 -14.21
N ARG A 29 0.44 -6.23 -13.23
CA ARG A 29 0.46 -5.67 -11.86
C ARG A 29 1.77 -5.97 -11.13
N ILE A 30 2.33 -7.17 -11.27
CA ILE A 30 3.66 -7.49 -10.73
C ILE A 30 4.73 -6.61 -11.39
N ALA A 31 4.64 -6.38 -12.69
CA ALA A 31 5.55 -5.50 -13.40
C ALA A 31 5.44 -4.04 -12.91
N SER A 32 4.26 -3.55 -12.54
CA SER A 32 4.12 -2.21 -11.95
C SER A 32 4.81 -2.10 -10.60
N PHE A 33 4.69 -3.11 -9.73
CA PHE A 33 5.40 -3.12 -8.46
C PHE A 33 6.92 -3.15 -8.64
N ARG A 34 7.42 -3.90 -9.63
CA ARG A 34 8.86 -3.93 -9.93
C ARG A 34 9.42 -2.57 -10.37
N ARG A 35 8.60 -1.75 -11.06
CA ARG A 35 8.99 -0.40 -11.49
C ARG A 35 9.11 0.60 -10.33
N LEU A 36 8.54 0.29 -9.16
CA LEU A 36 8.74 1.12 -7.96
C LEU A 36 10.18 1.04 -7.42
N ARG A 37 10.98 0.03 -7.81
CA ARG A 37 12.41 0.01 -7.47
C ARG A 37 13.12 1.14 -8.21
N GLY A 38 13.67 2.09 -7.47
CA GLY A 38 14.33 3.28 -8.02
C GLY A 38 13.35 4.33 -8.55
N ALA A 39 12.06 4.26 -8.18
CA ALA A 39 11.10 5.31 -8.42
C ALA A 39 11.37 6.53 -7.52
N SER A 40 10.67 7.64 -7.77
CA SER A 40 10.85 8.84 -6.95
C SER A 40 10.29 8.67 -5.53
N SER A 41 10.70 9.54 -4.62
CA SER A 41 10.16 9.58 -3.25
C SER A 41 8.63 9.77 -3.25
N GLU A 42 8.10 10.55 -4.18
CA GLU A 42 6.68 10.79 -4.37
C GLU A 42 5.94 9.49 -4.76
N ASP A 43 6.47 8.73 -5.72
CA ASP A 43 5.87 7.46 -6.14
C ASP A 43 5.82 6.45 -4.98
N ILE A 44 6.92 6.35 -4.21
CA ILE A 44 6.96 5.50 -3.01
C ILE A 44 5.97 6.00 -1.95
N PHE A 45 5.84 7.32 -1.78
CA PHE A 45 4.85 7.88 -0.86
C PHE A 45 3.41 7.58 -1.28
N MET A 46 3.10 7.58 -2.57
CA MET A 46 1.75 7.21 -3.04
C MET A 46 1.41 5.75 -2.72
N GLU A 47 2.37 4.84 -2.88
CA GLU A 47 2.17 3.43 -2.52
C GLU A 47 2.02 3.28 -0.98
N LEU A 48 2.82 4.01 -0.21
CA LEU A 48 2.70 4.04 1.24
C LEU A 48 1.34 4.59 1.67
N ALA A 49 0.87 5.65 1.03
CA ALA A 49 -0.43 6.24 1.29
C ALA A 49 -1.57 5.25 1.00
N PHE A 50 -1.46 4.49 -0.09
CA PHE A 50 -2.38 3.40 -0.40
C PHE A 50 -2.43 2.37 0.73
N CYS A 51 -1.28 1.88 1.21
CA CYS A 51 -1.23 0.89 2.30
C CYS A 51 -1.84 1.43 3.60
N VAL A 52 -1.50 2.66 3.98
CA VAL A 52 -2.05 3.33 5.17
C VAL A 52 -3.58 3.45 5.08
N LEU A 53 -4.11 3.80 3.90
CA LEU A 53 -5.56 3.93 3.68
C LEU A 53 -6.28 2.58 3.59
N ALA A 54 -5.66 1.56 3.00
CA ALA A 54 -6.22 0.21 2.86
C ALA A 54 -6.33 -0.55 4.19
N ALA A 55 -5.61 -0.12 5.23
CA ALA A 55 -5.70 -0.70 6.56
C ALA A 55 -7.13 -0.65 7.11
N ASN A 56 -7.76 -1.82 7.22
CA ASN A 56 -9.18 -1.99 7.57
C ASN A 56 -10.12 -1.18 6.65
N PHE A 57 -9.82 -1.11 5.36
CA PHE A 57 -10.65 -0.49 4.33
C PHE A 57 -10.54 -1.27 3.01
N THR A 58 -11.40 -0.96 2.04
CA THR A 58 -11.41 -1.68 0.75
C THR A 58 -10.31 -1.17 -0.15
N ALA A 59 -9.45 -2.07 -0.64
CA ALA A 59 -8.32 -1.72 -1.51
C ALA A 59 -8.74 -0.90 -2.74
N SER A 60 -9.85 -1.26 -3.40
CA SER A 60 -10.36 -0.52 -4.56
C SER A 60 -10.67 0.94 -4.24
N ARG A 61 -11.32 1.22 -3.10
CA ARG A 61 -11.59 2.61 -2.66
C ARG A 61 -10.34 3.33 -2.20
N SER A 62 -9.41 2.66 -1.53
CA SER A 62 -8.13 3.27 -1.16
C SER A 62 -7.35 3.71 -2.38
N LEU A 63 -7.29 2.85 -3.41
CA LEU A 63 -6.64 3.17 -4.67
C LEU A 63 -7.34 4.35 -5.36
N GLU A 64 -8.68 4.34 -5.44
CA GLU A 64 -9.45 5.45 -6.00
C GLU A 64 -9.18 6.78 -5.26
N ILE A 65 -9.04 6.75 -3.94
CA ILE A 65 -8.70 7.94 -3.14
C ILE A 65 -7.31 8.45 -3.49
N VAL A 66 -6.31 7.57 -3.52
CA VAL A 66 -4.92 7.94 -3.85
C VAL A 66 -4.86 8.52 -5.28
N GLU A 67 -5.51 7.87 -6.26
CA GLU A 67 -5.56 8.35 -7.64
C GLU A 67 -6.27 9.71 -7.77
N LYS A 68 -7.36 9.94 -7.02
CA LYS A 68 -8.10 11.21 -7.07
C LYS A 68 -7.36 12.37 -6.42
N LEU A 69 -6.61 12.10 -5.35
CA LEU A 69 -5.86 13.14 -4.64
C LEU A 69 -4.49 13.37 -5.27
N GLY A 70 -3.81 12.31 -5.71
CA GLY A 70 -2.50 12.36 -6.34
C GLY A 70 -1.52 13.23 -5.57
N ASP A 71 -0.84 14.12 -6.30
CA ASP A 71 0.16 15.06 -5.76
C ASP A 71 -0.38 15.98 -4.65
N LYS A 72 -1.70 16.15 -4.53
CA LYS A 72 -2.28 16.89 -3.40
C LYS A 72 -1.95 16.24 -2.06
N LEU A 73 -1.75 14.92 -2.02
CA LEU A 73 -1.29 14.24 -0.80
C LEU A 73 0.11 14.70 -0.36
N MET A 74 0.92 15.29 -1.24
CA MET A 74 2.23 15.85 -0.90
C MET A 74 2.14 17.26 -0.31
N THR A 75 1.06 18.01 -0.60
CA THR A 75 0.98 19.44 -0.29
C THR A 75 -0.07 19.79 0.75
N LEU A 76 -1.20 19.06 0.77
CA LEU A 76 -2.29 19.33 1.71
C LEU A 76 -1.84 19.14 3.16
N ASP A 77 -2.39 19.97 4.04
CA ASP A 77 -2.22 19.81 5.48
C ASP A 77 -3.10 18.69 6.04
N ARG A 78 -2.88 18.33 7.31
CA ARG A 78 -3.63 17.27 7.99
C ARG A 78 -5.15 17.49 7.95
N SER A 79 -5.61 18.72 8.14
CA SER A 79 -7.03 19.06 8.20
C SER A 79 -7.69 18.94 6.82
N GLU A 80 -6.96 19.32 5.77
CA GLU A 80 -7.39 19.23 4.39
C GLU A 80 -7.44 17.78 3.91
N ILE A 81 -6.41 16.99 4.21
CA ILE A 81 -6.42 15.55 3.93
C ILE A 81 -7.62 14.89 4.64
N ALA A 82 -7.84 15.17 5.93
CA ALA A 82 -8.98 14.60 6.65
C ALA A 82 -10.33 14.98 6.02
N ARG A 83 -10.46 16.22 5.51
CA ARG A 83 -11.66 16.70 4.81
C ARG A 83 -11.88 15.94 3.51
N GLU A 84 -10.83 15.77 2.70
CA GLU A 84 -10.91 15.01 1.46
C GLU A 84 -11.20 13.53 1.71
N LEU A 85 -10.57 12.92 2.71
CA LEU A 85 -10.85 11.55 3.11
C LEU A 85 -12.32 11.37 3.54
N ARG A 86 -12.89 12.32 4.30
CA ARG A 86 -14.34 12.33 4.61
C ARG A 86 -15.19 12.43 3.36
N ARG A 87 -14.87 13.38 2.48
CA ARG A 87 -15.60 13.63 1.22
C ARG A 87 -15.60 12.40 0.31
N LEU A 88 -14.50 11.65 0.31
CA LEU A 88 -14.32 10.44 -0.50
C LEU A 88 -14.77 9.15 0.22
N GLY A 89 -15.33 9.25 1.43
CA GLY A 89 -15.98 8.13 2.12
C GLY A 89 -15.07 7.23 2.95
N HIS A 90 -13.87 7.68 3.32
CA HIS A 90 -12.98 6.93 4.20
C HIS A 90 -13.52 6.95 5.65
N ARG A 91 -13.55 5.79 6.32
CA ARG A 91 -14.16 5.62 7.66
C ARG A 91 -13.36 6.24 8.81
N TYR A 92 -12.05 6.43 8.62
CA TYR A 92 -11.12 6.93 9.65
C TYR A 92 -10.31 8.15 9.19
N PRO A 93 -10.96 9.25 8.78
CA PRO A 93 -10.31 10.38 8.12
C PRO A 93 -9.24 11.05 8.98
N GLU A 94 -9.53 11.34 10.25
CA GLU A 94 -8.59 12.05 11.13
C GLU A 94 -7.32 11.25 11.42
N ALA A 95 -7.48 9.97 11.70
CA ALA A 95 -6.36 9.08 12.01
C ALA A 95 -5.48 8.84 10.78
N ARG A 96 -6.10 8.58 9.60
CA ARG A 96 -5.34 8.38 8.36
C ARG A 96 -4.66 9.65 7.89
N ALA A 97 -5.32 10.80 7.97
CA ALA A 97 -4.68 12.07 7.63
C ALA A 97 -3.46 12.36 8.52
N ARG A 98 -3.55 12.07 9.82
CA ARG A 98 -2.38 12.16 10.72
C ARG A 98 -1.24 11.25 10.25
N TYR A 99 -1.53 9.97 10.00
CA TYR A 99 -0.50 9.00 9.58
C TYR A 99 0.15 9.38 8.25
N LEU A 100 -0.61 9.88 7.28
CA LEU A 100 -0.09 10.33 6.00
C LEU A 100 0.87 11.51 6.16
N VAL A 101 0.52 12.49 6.99
CA VAL A 101 1.40 13.65 7.25
C VAL A 101 2.66 13.22 7.99
N GLU A 102 2.55 12.42 9.06
CA GLU A 102 3.70 11.92 9.82
C GLU A 102 4.63 11.05 8.95
N ALA A 103 4.06 10.22 8.05
CA ALA A 103 4.83 9.43 7.09
C ALA A 103 5.54 10.32 6.06
N ARG A 104 4.88 11.40 5.60
CA ARG A 104 5.47 12.37 4.67
C ARG A 104 6.66 13.10 5.28
N GLU A 105 6.57 13.47 6.55
CA GLU A 105 7.66 14.10 7.31
C GLU A 105 8.88 13.18 7.44
N LYS A 106 8.66 11.87 7.55
CA LYS A 106 9.72 10.85 7.63
C LYS A 106 10.15 10.25 6.29
N LEU A 107 9.66 10.78 5.16
CA LEU A 107 9.81 10.13 3.86
C LEU A 107 11.29 9.86 3.51
N GLY A 108 12.20 10.80 3.81
CA GLY A 108 13.63 10.60 3.59
C GLY A 108 14.23 9.40 4.37
N GLU A 109 13.81 9.21 5.63
CA GLU A 109 14.23 8.06 6.44
C GLU A 109 13.65 6.75 5.91
N ILE A 110 12.40 6.78 5.45
CA ILE A 110 11.71 5.62 4.87
C ILE A 110 12.42 5.18 3.59
N ILE A 111 12.72 6.11 2.68
CA ILE A 111 13.45 5.81 1.44
C ILE A 111 14.82 5.22 1.75
N LYS A 112 15.56 5.85 2.66
CA LYS A 112 16.88 5.36 3.08
C LYS A 112 16.80 3.93 3.64
N ALA A 113 15.81 3.63 4.48
CA ALA A 113 15.62 2.29 5.02
C ALA A 113 15.30 1.26 3.92
N ILE A 114 14.46 1.61 2.93
CA ILE A 114 14.13 0.76 1.79
C ILE A 114 15.38 0.47 0.93
N GLU A 115 16.27 1.43 0.78
CA GLU A 115 17.50 1.30 -0.02
C GLU A 115 18.62 0.55 0.71
N GLU A 116 18.78 0.76 2.02
CA GLU A 116 19.90 0.21 2.79
C GLU A 116 19.62 -1.14 3.45
N ILE A 117 18.35 -1.47 3.74
CA ILE A 117 17.98 -2.73 4.41
C ILE A 117 17.58 -3.79 3.37
N GLU A 118 18.54 -4.61 2.97
CA GLU A 118 18.32 -5.67 1.97
C GLU A 118 17.38 -6.79 2.45
N ASP A 119 17.40 -7.12 3.74
CA ASP A 119 16.56 -8.18 4.31
C ASP A 119 15.12 -7.72 4.51
N GLU A 120 14.18 -8.28 3.73
CA GLU A 120 12.77 -7.90 3.74
C GLU A 120 12.11 -8.03 5.12
N HIS A 121 12.53 -9.00 5.94
CA HIS A 121 11.95 -9.19 7.27
C HIS A 121 12.43 -8.11 8.25
N ARG A 122 13.67 -7.67 8.15
CA ARG A 122 14.23 -6.54 8.90
C ARG A 122 13.62 -5.22 8.43
N LEU A 123 13.50 -5.01 7.12
CA LEU A 123 12.86 -3.81 6.56
C LEU A 123 11.41 -3.72 7.03
N ARG A 124 10.66 -4.83 6.95
CA ARG A 124 9.29 -4.88 7.46
C ARG A 124 9.20 -4.51 8.94
N ARG A 125 10.07 -5.05 9.80
CA ARG A 125 10.09 -4.68 11.23
C ARG A 125 10.38 -3.19 11.41
N TRP A 126 11.36 -2.66 10.68
CA TRP A 126 11.70 -1.25 10.73
C TRP A 126 10.51 -0.36 10.33
N LEU A 127 9.80 -0.71 9.25
CA LEU A 127 8.61 0.02 8.79
C LEU A 127 7.50 0.03 9.85
N VAL A 128 7.23 -1.11 10.50
CA VAL A 128 6.23 -1.22 11.57
C VAL A 128 6.58 -0.36 12.78
N GLU A 129 7.87 -0.30 13.14
CA GLU A 129 8.34 0.47 14.30
C GLU A 129 8.40 1.98 14.03
N ASN A 130 8.67 2.38 12.78
CA ASN A 130 9.02 3.78 12.46
C ASN A 130 7.95 4.55 11.68
N VAL A 131 7.04 3.85 10.97
CA VAL A 131 6.03 4.47 10.10
C VAL A 131 4.62 4.36 10.70
N PRO A 132 4.05 5.46 11.19
CA PRO A 132 2.72 5.45 11.80
C PRO A 132 1.64 4.91 10.86
N GLY A 133 0.77 4.06 11.39
CA GLY A 133 -0.34 3.49 10.64
C GLY A 133 -0.01 2.21 9.87
N LEU A 134 1.25 1.75 9.87
CA LEU A 134 1.64 0.43 9.37
C LEU A 134 1.71 -0.61 10.49
N GLY A 135 0.97 -1.70 10.34
CA GLY A 135 1.22 -2.94 11.07
C GLY A 135 1.97 -3.94 10.17
N PHE A 136 2.21 -5.15 10.68
CA PHE A 136 2.89 -6.20 9.89
C PHE A 136 2.18 -6.52 8.58
N LYS A 137 0.85 -6.39 8.53
CA LYS A 137 0.06 -6.64 7.32
C LYS A 137 0.25 -5.53 6.29
N GLU A 138 0.29 -4.27 6.71
CA GLU A 138 0.45 -3.12 5.83
C GLU A 138 1.90 -2.89 5.39
N ALA A 139 2.88 -3.36 6.17
CA ALA A 139 4.30 -3.26 5.88
C ALA A 139 4.85 -4.42 5.04
N SER A 140 4.06 -5.48 4.79
CA SER A 140 4.43 -6.60 3.91
C SER A 140 3.93 -6.33 2.50
#